data_AF-A0A1T4MYK6-F1
#
_entry.id   AF-A0A1T4MYK6-F1
#
_cell.length_a   1.000
_cell.length_b   1.000
_cell.length_c   1.000
_cell.angle_alpha   90.00
_cell.angle_beta   90.00
_cell.angle_gamma   90.00
#
_symmetry.space_group_name_H-M   'P 1'
#
loop_
_entity.id
_entity.type
_entity.pdbx_description
1 polymer ?
#
loop_
_entity_poly.entity_id
_entity_poly.type
_entity_poly.pdbx_seq_one_letter_code
_entity_poly.pdbx_strand_id
1 'polypeptide(L)'
;MYKIFFLLLTLISITSFGEVKVKLREPLKFKELRRGGLDLKGYAIAEGLIEITGSKEDIGKLIAFKIPKFGYMTNKKRWLKIEKVIFEKNQEEVILIEEKHFLKIYGVLDKHELNKDSRAEFNEGKYIGYIPINYSIYSKEM
;
A
#
# COMPACT_ATOMS: atom_id res chain seq x y z
N MET A 1 52.20 14.72 -9.55
CA MET A 1 51.57 13.38 -9.52
C MET A 1 50.59 13.21 -8.36
N TYR A 2 50.93 13.56 -7.11
CA TYR A 2 50.04 13.40 -5.95
C TYR A 2 48.67 14.10 -6.04
N LYS A 3 48.57 15.25 -6.72
CA LYS A 3 47.30 15.97 -6.91
C LYS A 3 46.27 15.20 -7.73
N ILE A 4 46.72 14.45 -8.74
CA ILE A 4 45.85 13.61 -9.59
C ILE A 4 45.34 12.38 -8.82
N PHE A 5 46.20 11.82 -7.97
CA PHE A 5 45.84 10.70 -7.09
C PHE A 5 44.77 11.12 -6.06
N PHE A 6 44.90 12.31 -5.48
CA PHE A 6 43.92 12.86 -4.55
C PHE A 6 42.56 13.13 -5.22
N LEU A 7 42.56 13.61 -6.46
CA LEU A 7 41.34 13.83 -7.25
C LEU A 7 40.63 12.49 -7.58
N LEU A 8 41.38 11.43 -7.87
CA LEU A 8 40.83 10.09 -8.08
C LEU A 8 40.19 9.53 -6.80
N LEU A 9 40.80 9.73 -5.63
CA LEU A 9 40.25 9.24 -4.36
C LEU A 9 38.89 9.87 -4.03
N THR A 10 38.70 11.16 -4.35
CA THR A 10 37.43 11.87 -4.10
C THR A 10 36.28 11.44 -5.01
N LEU A 11 36.58 10.86 -6.18
CA LEU A 11 35.59 10.38 -7.14
C LEU A 11 35.01 9.00 -6.78
N ILE A 12 35.69 8.23 -5.93
CA ILE A 12 35.28 6.86 -5.56
C ILE A 12 34.26 6.89 -4.39
N SER A 13 34.21 7.98 -3.63
CA SER A 13 33.37 8.13 -2.43
C SER A 13 31.91 8.52 -2.71
N ILE A 14 31.34 8.12 -3.86
CA ILE A 14 29.89 8.30 -4.10
C ILE A 14 29.16 7.27 -3.23
N THR A 15 28.86 7.63 -1.99
CA THR A 15 28.00 6.85 -1.11
C THR A 15 26.58 6.93 -1.66
N SER A 16 26.13 5.86 -2.33
CA SER A 16 24.72 5.69 -2.68
C SER A 16 23.97 5.33 -1.41
N PHE A 17 23.20 6.27 -0.86
CA PHE A 17 22.26 5.96 0.21
C PHE A 17 21.05 5.24 -0.41
N GLY A 18 20.80 4.01 0.02
CA GLY A 18 19.59 3.28 -0.37
C GLY A 18 18.34 4.02 0.09
N GLU A 19 17.33 4.09 -0.79
CA GLU A 19 16.06 4.76 -0.56
C GLU A 19 14.92 3.77 -0.81
N VAL A 20 14.29 3.30 0.27
CA VAL A 20 13.07 2.49 0.18
C VAL A 20 11.87 3.39 -0.11
N LYS A 21 11.23 3.17 -1.25
CA LYS A 21 10.00 3.85 -1.68
C LYS A 21 8.82 2.91 -1.52
N VAL A 22 7.80 3.37 -0.81
CA VAL A 22 6.53 2.67 -0.67
C VAL A 22 5.43 3.50 -1.32
N LYS A 23 4.65 2.88 -2.21
CA LYS A 23 3.54 3.57 -2.89
C LYS A 23 2.32 2.67 -3.06
N LEU A 24 1.14 3.28 -3.11
CA LEU A 24 -0.08 2.62 -3.52
C LEU A 24 -0.06 2.48 -5.05
N ARG A 25 0.37 1.32 -5.55
CA ARG A 25 0.41 1.05 -6.99
C ARG A 25 -1.00 0.97 -7.57
N GLU A 26 -1.88 0.27 -6.88
CA GLU A 26 -3.29 0.19 -7.24
C GLU A 26 -4.15 0.64 -6.06
N PRO A 27 -5.03 1.64 -6.27
CA PRO A 27 -5.94 2.07 -5.22
C PRO A 27 -6.93 0.98 -4.90
N LEU A 28 -7.55 1.06 -3.72
CA LEU A 28 -8.62 0.15 -3.32
C LEU A 28 -9.76 0.25 -4.34
N LYS A 29 -10.16 -0.89 -4.90
CA LYS A 29 -11.30 -1.02 -5.81
C LYS A 29 -12.12 -2.22 -5.39
N PHE A 30 -13.44 -2.13 -5.50
CA PHE A 30 -14.28 -3.31 -5.30
C PHE A 30 -13.93 -4.38 -6.34
N LYS A 31 -13.64 -5.59 -5.87
CA LYS A 31 -13.74 -6.77 -6.72
C LYS A 31 -15.22 -7.06 -6.90
N GLU A 32 -15.64 -7.38 -8.12
CA GLU A 32 -17.05 -7.54 -8.51
C GLU A 32 -17.91 -8.16 -7.39
N LEU A 33 -19.06 -7.54 -7.07
CA LEU A 33 -20.12 -8.08 -6.19
C LEU A 33 -20.82 -9.30 -6.84
N ARG A 34 -20.06 -10.24 -7.40
CA ARG A 34 -20.59 -11.45 -8.02
C ARG A 34 -20.60 -12.60 -7.02
N ARG A 35 -21.76 -13.24 -6.92
CA ARG A 35 -22.09 -14.43 -6.11
C ARG A 35 -20.91 -15.41 -6.09
N GLY A 36 -20.21 -15.52 -4.96
CA GLY A 36 -19.29 -16.63 -4.68
C GLY A 36 -17.83 -16.29 -4.33
N GLY A 37 -17.41 -15.03 -4.39
CA GLY A 37 -16.06 -14.62 -3.95
C GLY A 37 -16.10 -13.87 -2.61
N LEU A 38 -15.72 -14.54 -1.52
CA LEU A 38 -15.60 -13.96 -0.16
C LEU A 38 -16.77 -13.02 0.22
N ASP A 39 -17.99 -13.49 -0.03
CA ASP A 39 -19.22 -12.89 0.47
C ASP A 39 -19.35 -13.22 1.96
N LEU A 40 -18.56 -12.54 2.80
CA LEU A 40 -18.82 -12.54 4.24
C LEU A 40 -20.17 -11.83 4.41
N LYS A 41 -21.20 -12.57 4.84
CA LYS A 41 -22.58 -12.10 5.01
C LYS A 41 -22.64 -10.65 5.52
N GLY A 42 -22.95 -9.69 4.64
CA GLY A 42 -23.07 -8.27 4.97
C GLY A 42 -21.88 -7.36 4.62
N TYR A 43 -20.73 -7.89 4.22
CA TYR A 43 -19.54 -7.08 3.91
C TYR A 43 -19.12 -7.14 2.43
N ALA A 44 -18.62 -6.02 1.92
CA ALA A 44 -17.98 -5.88 0.62
C ALA A 44 -16.47 -5.70 0.80
N ILE A 45 -15.68 -6.32 -0.07
CA ILE A 45 -14.22 -6.27 -0.01
C ILE A 45 -13.69 -5.47 -1.20
N ALA A 46 -12.91 -4.44 -0.90
CA ALA A 46 -12.09 -3.73 -1.87
C ALA A 46 -10.65 -4.24 -1.82
N GLU A 47 -10.02 -4.44 -2.97
CA GLU A 47 -8.63 -4.88 -3.09
C GLU A 47 -7.76 -3.73 -3.59
N GLY A 48 -6.54 -3.63 -3.08
CA GLY A 48 -5.51 -2.69 -3.52
C GLY A 48 -4.13 -3.33 -3.45
N LEU A 49 -3.16 -2.65 -4.06
CA LEU A 49 -1.79 -3.17 -4.20
C LEU A 49 -0.78 -2.11 -3.79
N ILE A 50 0.02 -2.42 -2.78
CA ILE A 50 1.19 -1.63 -2.38
C ILE A 50 2.42 -2.17 -3.09
N GLU A 51 3.23 -1.27 -3.63
CA GLU A 51 4.54 -1.56 -4.19
C GLU A 51 5.61 -0.97 -3.26
N ILE A 52 6.53 -1.82 -2.83
CA ILE A 52 7.74 -1.45 -2.11
C ILE A 52 8.90 -1.62 -3.10
N THR A 53 9.70 -0.59 -3.26
CA THR A 53 10.92 -0.63 -4.06
C THR A 53 12.09 -0.14 -3.24
N GLY A 54 13.23 -0.81 -3.32
CA GLY A 54 14.48 -0.39 -2.70
C GLY A 54 15.68 -0.76 -3.57
N SER A 55 16.86 -0.28 -3.22
CA SER A 55 18.10 -0.68 -3.87
C SER A 55 18.71 -1.92 -3.20
N LYS A 56 19.83 -2.42 -3.72
CA LYS A 56 20.51 -3.61 -3.16
C LYS A 56 20.97 -3.38 -1.71
N GLU A 57 21.33 -2.14 -1.38
CA GLU A 57 21.74 -1.73 -0.04
C GLU A 57 20.57 -1.73 0.96
N ASP A 58 19.33 -1.76 0.47
CA ASP A 58 18.13 -1.82 1.31
C ASP A 58 17.69 -3.25 1.67
N ILE A 59 18.28 -4.27 1.03
CA ILE A 59 17.94 -5.66 1.29
C ILE A 59 18.26 -6.03 2.75
N GLY A 60 17.29 -6.66 3.41
CA GLY A 60 17.33 -7.00 4.82
C GLY A 60 16.70 -5.95 5.75
N LYS A 61 16.35 -4.76 5.26
CA LYS A 61 15.60 -3.77 6.05
C LYS A 61 14.19 -4.26 6.33
N LEU A 62 13.69 -3.97 7.52
CA LEU A 62 12.31 -4.23 7.93
C LEU A 62 11.44 -3.02 7.61
N ILE A 63 10.37 -3.23 6.85
CA ILE A 63 9.32 -2.26 6.63
C ILE A 63 8.13 -2.64 7.51
N ALA A 64 7.81 -1.79 8.48
CA ALA A 64 6.63 -1.95 9.34
C ALA A 64 5.55 -0.94 8.94
N PHE A 65 4.36 -1.44 8.65
CA PHE A 65 3.20 -0.67 8.24
C PHE A 65 2.31 -0.35 9.44
N LYS A 66 1.81 0.89 9.49
CA LYS A 66 0.77 1.28 10.44
C LYS A 66 -0.56 1.39 9.71
N ILE A 67 -1.43 0.41 9.95
CA ILE A 67 -2.77 0.37 9.36
C ILE A 67 -3.61 1.55 9.86
N PRO A 68 -4.22 2.35 8.96
CA PRO A 68 -5.19 3.35 9.37
C PRO A 68 -6.46 2.68 9.90
N LYS A 69 -7.03 3.22 10.98
CA LYS A 69 -8.25 2.66 11.61
C LYS A 69 -9.45 2.64 10.67
N PHE A 70 -9.53 3.59 9.74
CA PHE A 70 -10.57 3.69 8.73
C PHE A 70 -10.02 4.40 7.49
N GLY A 71 -10.74 4.30 6.38
CA GLY A 71 -10.45 5.03 5.16
C GLY A 71 -11.74 5.46 4.47
N TYR A 72 -11.61 6.02 3.26
CA TYR A 72 -12.78 6.37 2.45
C TYR A 72 -12.59 5.93 0.99
N MET A 73 -13.71 5.61 0.35
CA MET A 73 -13.81 5.35 -1.09
C MET A 73 -14.87 6.27 -1.68
N THR A 74 -14.71 6.63 -2.95
CA THR A 74 -15.72 7.43 -3.65
C THR A 74 -15.89 7.02 -5.10
N ASN A 75 -17.12 7.15 -5.62
CA ASN A 75 -17.44 7.11 -7.04
C ASN A 75 -17.62 8.52 -7.63
N LYS A 76 -17.09 9.56 -6.96
CA LYS A 76 -17.30 11.01 -7.18
C LYS A 76 -18.68 11.55 -6.84
N LYS A 77 -19.69 10.69 -6.69
CA LYS A 77 -21.06 11.07 -6.33
C LYS A 77 -21.30 10.89 -4.84
N ARG A 78 -20.75 9.82 -4.26
CA ARG A 78 -20.88 9.48 -2.84
C ARG A 78 -19.54 9.06 -2.25
N TRP A 79 -19.38 9.33 -0.96
CA TRP A 79 -18.27 8.84 -0.14
C TRP A 79 -18.77 7.69 0.73
N LEU A 80 -17.97 6.63 0.80
CA LEU A 80 -18.21 5.45 1.63
C LEU A 80 -17.04 5.29 2.59
N LYS A 81 -17.35 4.97 3.85
CA LYS A 81 -16.34 4.69 4.85
C LYS A 81 -15.87 3.24 4.73
N ILE A 82 -14.56 3.05 4.70
CA ILE A 82 -13.93 1.74 4.89
C ILE A 82 -13.82 1.51 6.40
N GLU A 83 -14.45 0.45 6.89
CA GLU A 83 -14.49 0.14 8.32
C GLU A 83 -13.14 -0.37 8.82
N LYS A 84 -12.45 -1.16 8.00
CA LYS A 84 -11.16 -1.74 8.34
C LYS A 84 -10.30 -1.91 7.09
N VAL A 85 -9.00 -1.68 7.23
CA VAL A 85 -8.00 -2.09 6.25
C VAL A 85 -7.21 -3.25 6.84
N ILE A 86 -6.94 -4.28 6.04
CA ILE A 86 -6.12 -5.43 6.44
C ILE A 86 -5.11 -5.77 5.34
N PHE A 87 -3.94 -6.25 5.72
CA PHE A 87 -2.97 -6.82 4.79
C PHE A 87 -3.28 -8.30 4.52
N GLU A 88 -2.90 -8.79 3.33
CA GLU A 88 -2.88 -10.22 3.06
C GLU A 88 -1.95 -10.90 4.08
N LYS A 89 -2.40 -11.99 4.72
CA LYS A 89 -1.58 -12.84 5.60
C LYS A 89 -0.82 -12.11 6.72
N ASN A 90 -1.41 -11.07 7.32
CA ASN A 90 -0.78 -10.29 8.40
C ASN A 90 0.60 -9.71 8.02
N GLN A 91 0.79 -9.33 6.76
CA GLN A 91 2.02 -8.69 6.26
C GLN A 91 2.14 -7.21 6.68
N GLU A 92 1.86 -6.92 7.95
CA GLU A 92 2.08 -5.60 8.56
C GLU A 92 3.58 -5.31 8.72
N GLU A 93 4.40 -6.35 8.76
CA GLU A 93 5.85 -6.29 8.82
C GLU A 93 6.45 -7.13 7.70
N VAL A 94 7.35 -6.53 6.92
CA VAL A 94 7.95 -7.17 5.75
C VAL A 94 9.43 -6.90 5.70
N ILE A 95 10.22 -7.96 5.58
CA ILE A 95 11.66 -7.85 5.32
C ILE A 95 11.86 -7.71 3.81
N LEU A 96 12.58 -6.67 3.38
CA LEU A 96 12.90 -6.49 1.98
C LEU A 96 13.93 -7.54 1.55
N ILE A 97 13.52 -8.50 0.73
CA ILE A 97 14.40 -9.57 0.21
C ILE A 97 14.81 -9.36 -1.25
N GLU A 98 14.14 -8.43 -1.94
CA GLU A 98 14.28 -8.15 -3.36
C GLU A 98 14.06 -6.64 -3.61
N GLU A 99 14.58 -6.11 -4.71
CA GLU A 99 14.48 -4.68 -5.06
C GLU A 99 13.02 -4.22 -5.26
N LYS A 100 12.10 -5.15 -5.51
CA LYS A 100 10.70 -4.84 -5.77
C LYS A 100 9.76 -5.88 -5.17
N HIS A 101 8.93 -5.45 -4.22
CA HIS A 101 7.99 -6.31 -3.53
C HIS A 101 6.56 -5.78 -3.62
N PHE A 102 5.58 -6.68 -3.62
CA PHE A 102 4.16 -6.34 -3.74
C PHE A 102 3.34 -6.90 -2.57
N LEU A 103 2.53 -6.05 -1.96
CA LEU A 103 1.64 -6.41 -0.86
C LEU A 103 0.19 -6.11 -1.21
N LYS A 104 -0.68 -7.11 -1.07
CA LYS A 104 -2.12 -6.89 -1.21
C LYS A 104 -2.70 -6.34 0.08
N ILE A 105 -3.57 -5.36 -0.09
CA ILE A 105 -4.38 -4.78 0.99
C ILE A 105 -5.85 -4.95 0.67
N TYR A 106 -6.65 -5.11 1.71
CA TYR A 106 -8.09 -5.26 1.63
C TYR A 106 -8.78 -4.22 2.49
N GLY A 107 -9.73 -3.49 1.89
CA GLY A 107 -10.68 -2.65 2.60
C GLY A 107 -11.97 -3.42 2.84
N VAL A 108 -12.45 -3.45 4.08
CA VAL A 108 -13.73 -4.05 4.47
C VAL A 108 -14.76 -2.95 4.63
N LEU A 109 -15.91 -3.11 3.96
CA LEU A 109 -17.02 -2.17 3.97
C LEU A 109 -18.33 -2.87 4.31
N ASP A 110 -19.22 -2.20 5.02
CA ASP A 110 -20.59 -2.67 5.23
C ASP A 110 -21.42 -2.50 3.93
N LYS A 111 -22.05 -3.58 3.47
CA LYS A 111 -22.96 -3.57 2.30
C LYS A 111 -24.25 -2.81 2.56
N HIS A 112 -24.69 -2.69 3.81
CA HIS A 112 -25.87 -1.89 4.15
C HIS A 112 -25.63 -0.42 3.84
N GLU A 113 -24.40 0.06 4.02
CA GLU A 113 -24.03 1.41 3.62
C GLU A 113 -24.07 1.58 2.10
N LEU A 114 -23.67 0.58 1.31
CA LEU A 114 -23.80 0.64 -0.16
C LEU A 114 -25.26 0.85 -0.59
N ASN A 115 -26.22 0.15 0.02
CA ASN A 115 -27.63 0.15 -0.42
C ASN A 115 -28.53 1.16 0.30
N LYS A 116 -27.95 2.06 1.12
CA LYS A 116 -28.70 3.00 1.97
C LYS A 116 -29.50 4.05 1.19
N ASP A 117 -29.03 4.41 -0.01
CA ASP A 117 -29.67 5.39 -0.87
C ASP A 117 -30.30 4.67 -2.07
N SER A 118 -31.54 4.97 -2.43
CA SER A 118 -32.24 4.28 -3.52
C SER A 118 -31.87 4.79 -4.91
N ARG A 119 -31.13 5.91 -5.01
CA ARG A 119 -30.74 6.49 -6.30
C ARG A 119 -29.64 5.64 -6.93
N ALA A 120 -29.92 5.08 -8.11
CA ALA A 120 -29.03 4.17 -8.84
C ALA A 120 -27.60 4.73 -9.00
N GLU A 121 -27.47 6.03 -9.21
CA GLU A 121 -26.18 6.68 -9.36
C GLU A 121 -25.23 6.64 -8.14
N PHE A 122 -25.75 6.41 -6.94
CA PHE A 122 -24.93 6.20 -5.75
C PHE A 122 -24.62 4.73 -5.50
N ASN A 123 -25.39 3.81 -6.06
CA ASN A 123 -25.18 2.38 -5.85
C ASN A 123 -24.36 1.76 -6.99
N GLU A 124 -24.32 2.43 -8.13
CA GLU A 124 -23.63 2.00 -9.34
C GLU A 124 -22.33 2.78 -9.57
N GLY A 125 -21.35 2.11 -10.18
CA GLY A 125 -20.08 2.71 -10.59
C GLY A 125 -18.84 2.17 -9.90
N LYS A 126 -17.67 2.67 -10.33
CA LYS A 126 -16.36 2.27 -9.81
C LYS A 126 -15.97 3.15 -8.63
N TYR A 127 -16.13 2.62 -7.42
CA TYR A 127 -15.58 3.25 -6.22
C TYR A 127 -14.08 3.02 -6.13
N ILE A 128 -13.34 4.10 -5.87
CA ILE A 128 -11.89 4.09 -5.71
C ILE A 128 -11.55 4.69 -4.35
N GLY A 129 -10.66 4.02 -3.61
CA GLY A 129 -10.18 4.46 -2.31
C GLY A 129 -8.67 4.65 -2.30
N TYR A 130 -8.23 5.81 -1.81
CA TYR A 130 -6.84 6.06 -1.47
C TYR A 130 -6.74 6.07 0.06
N ILE A 131 -5.95 5.15 0.60
CA ILE A 131 -5.64 5.11 2.03
C ILE A 131 -4.23 5.65 2.25
N PRO A 132 -4.00 6.42 3.33
CA PRO A 132 -2.65 6.83 3.68
C PRO A 132 -1.83 5.58 4.04
N ILE A 133 -0.66 5.45 3.41
CA ILE A 133 0.31 4.40 3.75
C ILE A 133 1.32 5.00 4.71
N ASN A 134 1.17 4.66 5.98
CA ASN A 134 2.13 5.03 7.02
C ASN A 134 3.06 3.84 7.24
N TYR A 135 4.36 4.06 7.19
CA TYR A 135 5.35 3.01 7.37
C TYR A 135 6.60 3.54 8.08
N SER A 136 7.36 2.63 8.65
CA SER A 136 8.66 2.87 9.25
C SER A 136 9.65 1.85 8.70
N ILE A 137 10.89 2.29 8.50
CA ILE A 137 11.98 1.45 7.99
C ILE A 137 12.98 1.26 9.12
N TYR A 138 13.30 0.01 9.44
CA TYR A 138 14.30 -0.34 10.43
C TYR A 138 15.47 -1.04 9.74
N SER A 139 16.68 -0.61 10.07
CA SER A 139 17.92 -1.27 9.71
C SER A 139 18.66 -1.67 10.98
N LYS A 140 19.52 -2.68 10.89
CA LYS A 140 20.47 -2.97 11.96
C LYS A 140 21.35 -1.73 12.17
N GLU A 141 21.56 -1.34 13.42
CA GLU A 141 22.52 -0.30 13.77
C GLU A 141 23.92 -0.77 13.32
N MET A 142 24.64 0.07 12.58
CA MET A 142 25.99 -0.22 12.09
C MET A 142 27.04 0.19 13.12
#